data_AF-A0AAU7QGN6-F1
#
_entry.id   AF-A0AAU7QGN6-F1
#
_cell.length_a   1.000
_cell.length_b   1.000
_cell.length_c   1.000
_cell.angle_alpha   90.00
_cell.angle_beta   90.00
_cell.angle_gamma   90.00
#
_symmetry.space_group_name_H-M   'P 1'
#
loop_
_entity.id
_entity.type
_entity.pdbx_description
1 polymer ?
#
loop_
_entity_poly.entity_id
_entity_poly.type
_entity_poly.pdbx_seq_one_letter_code
_entity_poly.pdbx_strand_id
1 'polypeptide(L)'
;MAYSMNQVALYLNLAAARVKADGDLRYLMGPGAPKISGGGNLQETQILFVRDALWVANNDDADTVLQKAILDKLLIGTPEALVEHVEACQTRVFKRMKLGAKEIFVPPGSPAEILLAELAGLDDAGGKRDLAYPLALGALPVAGKKPVGYALQPPGTGTAPAVSGIVFVTGNYEGTVGSGDNEHAEQKLLAALSRVPDSVRGTLALYGCKRQCSVCKSVFDKAIPKVASSYRYLNCRAHDDPAIENYQAQAHPSGIKALDVDRYFPA
;
A
#
# COMPACT_ATOMS: atom_id res chain seq x y z
N MET A 1 -6.95 -4.69 18.70
CA MET A 1 -6.40 -4.83 17.34
C MET A 1 -5.58 -3.62 16.95
N ALA A 2 -4.27 -3.66 17.17
CA ALA A 2 -3.34 -2.80 16.47
C ALA A 2 -2.89 -3.55 15.20
N TYR A 3 -3.66 -3.44 14.12
CA TYR A 3 -3.24 -3.99 12.84
C TYR A 3 -2.00 -3.27 12.34
N SER A 4 -0.96 -4.03 11.99
CA SER A 4 0.17 -3.45 11.29
C SER A 4 -0.31 -3.13 9.88
N MET A 5 -0.50 -1.85 9.54
CA MET A 5 -0.88 -1.44 8.19
C MET A 5 0.15 -1.84 7.13
N ASN A 6 1.34 -2.24 7.57
CA ASN A 6 2.32 -2.92 6.73
C ASN A 6 1.82 -4.29 6.23
N GLN A 7 1.06 -5.04 7.03
CA GLN A 7 0.40 -6.27 6.62
C GLN A 7 -0.57 -6.02 5.46
N VAL A 8 -1.33 -4.92 5.52
CA VAL A 8 -2.22 -4.50 4.44
C VAL A 8 -1.42 -4.15 3.18
N ALA A 9 -0.34 -3.37 3.31
CA ALA A 9 0.53 -3.03 2.18
C ALA A 9 1.17 -4.27 1.53
N LEU A 10 1.67 -5.22 2.34
CA LEU A 10 2.21 -6.50 1.88
C LEU A 10 1.15 -7.34 1.18
N TYR A 11 -0.03 -7.44 1.77
CA TYR A 11 -1.14 -8.17 1.18
C TYR A 11 -1.52 -7.61 -0.19
N LEU A 12 -1.67 -6.29 -0.32
CA LEU A 12 -1.98 -5.65 -1.61
C LEU A 12 -0.90 -5.93 -2.66
N ASN A 13 0.37 -5.91 -2.25
CA ASN A 13 1.48 -6.19 -3.15
C ASN A 13 1.50 -7.67 -3.61
N LEU A 14 1.34 -8.60 -2.68
CA LEU A 14 1.25 -10.04 -2.99
C LEU A 14 0.00 -10.40 -3.78
N ALA A 15 -1.14 -9.74 -3.52
CA ALA A 15 -2.36 -9.93 -4.30
C ALA A 15 -2.19 -9.48 -5.75
N ALA A 16 -1.57 -8.32 -5.97
CA ALA A 16 -1.22 -7.85 -7.32
C ALA A 16 -0.28 -8.84 -8.03
N ALA A 17 0.77 -9.31 -7.35
CA ALA A 17 1.69 -10.31 -7.89
C ALA A 17 0.98 -11.61 -8.28
N ARG A 18 0.10 -12.11 -7.42
CA ARG A 18 -0.65 -13.34 -7.65
C ARG A 18 -1.63 -13.21 -8.81
N VAL A 19 -2.38 -12.10 -8.86
CA VAL A 19 -3.30 -11.80 -9.97
C VAL A 19 -2.54 -11.68 -11.29
N LYS A 20 -1.38 -11.00 -11.29
CA LYS A 20 -0.56 -10.85 -12.50
C LYS A 20 -0.07 -12.20 -13.02
N ALA A 21 0.33 -13.11 -12.13
CA ALA A 21 0.78 -14.44 -12.49
C ALA A 21 -0.36 -15.34 -13.02
N ASP A 22 -1.54 -15.28 -12.40
CA ASP A 22 -2.67 -16.17 -12.72
C ASP A 22 -3.60 -15.62 -13.81
N GLY A 23 -3.64 -14.29 -14.00
CA GLY A 23 -4.50 -13.59 -14.95
C GLY A 23 -5.97 -13.43 -14.52
N ASP A 24 -6.31 -13.81 -13.28
CA ASP A 24 -7.66 -13.68 -12.73
C ASP A 24 -7.68 -13.59 -11.19
N LEU A 25 -8.88 -13.44 -10.63
CA LEU A 25 -9.14 -13.28 -9.19
C LEU A 25 -9.60 -14.56 -8.49
N ARG A 26 -9.40 -15.75 -9.08
CA ARG A 26 -10.01 -17.00 -8.57
C ARG A 26 -9.63 -17.33 -7.13
N TYR A 27 -8.45 -16.92 -6.68
CA TYR A 27 -7.98 -17.23 -5.34
C TYR A 27 -8.64 -16.32 -4.28
N LEU A 28 -9.12 -15.13 -4.67
CA LEU A 28 -9.85 -14.19 -3.82
C LEU A 28 -11.37 -14.33 -3.93
N MET A 29 -11.88 -14.71 -5.10
CA MET A 29 -13.33 -14.72 -5.39
C MET A 29 -13.91 -16.11 -5.70
N GLY A 30 -13.06 -17.09 -6.02
CA GLY A 30 -13.49 -18.44 -6.34
C GLY A 30 -13.63 -18.76 -7.84
N PRO A 31 -14.20 -19.93 -8.15
CA PRO A 31 -14.52 -20.32 -9.52
C PRO A 31 -15.41 -19.29 -10.21
N GLY A 32 -15.14 -18.99 -11.49
CA GLY A 32 -15.89 -17.98 -12.24
C GLY A 32 -15.49 -16.54 -11.93
N ALA A 33 -14.42 -16.33 -11.15
CA ALA A 33 -13.87 -15.00 -10.91
C ALA A 33 -13.57 -14.25 -12.22
N PRO A 34 -13.77 -12.93 -12.25
CA PRO A 34 -13.51 -12.15 -13.43
C PRO A 34 -12.03 -12.18 -13.78
N LYS A 35 -11.74 -12.22 -15.08
CA LYS A 35 -10.41 -11.93 -15.59
C LYS A 35 -10.08 -10.48 -15.29
N ILE A 36 -8.83 -10.26 -14.93
CA ILE A 36 -8.29 -8.93 -14.72
C ILE A 36 -6.90 -8.92 -15.35
N SER A 37 -6.70 -8.02 -16.30
CA SER A 37 -5.38 -7.75 -16.86
C SER A 37 -4.66 -6.81 -15.92
N GLY A 38 -3.49 -7.21 -15.45
CA GLY A 38 -2.63 -6.39 -14.60
C GLY A 38 -1.31 -6.06 -15.29
N GLY A 39 -0.89 -4.80 -15.18
CA GLY A 39 0.45 -4.36 -15.55
C GLY A 39 1.31 -4.08 -14.30
N GLY A 40 2.51 -3.59 -14.51
CA GLY A 40 3.43 -3.14 -13.46
C GLY A 40 4.59 -4.09 -13.21
N ASN A 41 5.55 -3.69 -12.38
CA ASN A 41 6.79 -4.42 -12.13
C ASN A 41 6.84 -5.03 -10.73
N LEU A 42 5.70 -5.15 -10.05
CA LEU A 42 5.55 -5.64 -8.68
C LEU A 42 6.44 -4.86 -7.71
N GLN A 43 6.42 -3.53 -7.85
CA GLN A 43 7.23 -2.64 -7.05
C GLN A 43 6.62 -2.41 -5.66
N GLU A 44 7.18 -1.50 -4.87
CA GLU A 44 6.85 -1.34 -3.46
C GLU A 44 5.55 -0.57 -3.26
N THR A 45 4.64 -1.11 -2.44
CA THR A 45 3.40 -0.45 -2.01
C THR A 45 3.61 0.27 -0.68
N GLN A 46 3.12 1.51 -0.62
CA GLN A 46 3.12 2.37 0.54
C GLN A 46 1.70 2.86 0.82
N ILE A 47 1.39 3.07 2.10
CA ILE A 47 0.10 3.49 2.62
C ILE A 47 0.30 4.70 3.53
N LEU A 48 -0.45 5.78 3.27
CA LEU A 48 -0.49 6.97 4.11
C LEU A 48 -1.91 7.17 4.64
N PHE A 49 -2.06 7.34 5.96
CA PHE A 49 -3.33 7.71 6.56
C PHE A 49 -3.54 9.22 6.53
N VAL A 50 -4.62 9.68 5.92
CA VAL A 50 -4.98 11.10 5.82
C VAL A 50 -6.43 11.27 6.28
N ARG A 51 -6.63 11.69 7.53
CA ARG A 51 -7.95 11.76 8.20
C ARG A 51 -8.62 10.37 8.20
N ASP A 52 -9.75 10.23 7.51
CA ASP A 52 -10.53 8.99 7.40
C ASP A 52 -10.23 8.24 6.10
N ALA A 53 -9.21 8.68 5.34
CA ALA A 53 -8.76 7.99 4.14
C ALA A 53 -7.49 7.17 4.37
N LEU A 54 -7.48 6.02 3.69
CA LEU A 54 -6.30 5.21 3.45
C LEU A 54 -5.83 5.49 2.03
N TRP A 55 -4.71 6.18 1.89
CA TRP A 55 -4.10 6.46 0.59
C TRP A 55 -3.05 5.41 0.27
N VAL A 56 -3.13 4.82 -0.92
CA VAL A 56 -2.24 3.75 -1.40
C VAL A 56 -1.50 4.25 -2.63
N ALA A 57 -0.20 4.01 -2.70
CA ALA A 57 0.58 4.19 -3.91
C ALA A 57 1.56 3.02 -4.06
N ASN A 58 1.96 2.76 -5.30
CA ASN A 58 3.07 1.89 -5.64
C ASN A 58 4.09 2.68 -6.48
N ASN A 59 5.38 2.32 -6.42
CA ASN A 59 6.41 2.97 -7.24
C ASN A 59 6.04 2.87 -8.73
N ASP A 60 5.41 1.77 -9.15
CA ASP A 60 4.83 1.60 -10.48
C ASP A 60 3.32 1.91 -10.47
N ASP A 61 2.90 2.84 -11.33
CA ASP A 61 1.48 3.20 -11.45
C ASP A 61 0.62 2.05 -11.95
N ALA A 62 1.16 1.17 -12.78
CA ALA A 62 0.39 0.04 -13.29
C ALA A 62 0.09 -0.98 -12.18
N ASP A 63 0.99 -1.14 -11.21
CA ASP A 63 0.72 -1.93 -9.99
C ASP A 63 -0.35 -1.25 -9.12
N THR A 64 -0.30 0.08 -8.97
CA THR A 64 -1.32 0.86 -8.24
C THR A 64 -2.71 0.70 -8.87
N VAL A 65 -2.79 0.81 -10.20
CA VAL A 65 -4.04 0.61 -10.97
C VAL A 65 -4.55 -0.82 -10.82
N LEU A 66 -3.66 -1.82 -10.84
CA LEU A 66 -4.03 -3.21 -10.61
C LEU A 66 -4.60 -3.40 -9.20
N GLN A 67 -3.94 -2.90 -8.16
CA GLN A 67 -4.40 -3.01 -6.77
C GLN A 67 -5.77 -2.35 -6.59
N LYS A 68 -5.99 -1.17 -7.19
CA LYS A 68 -7.31 -0.54 -7.23
C LYS A 68 -8.35 -1.44 -7.88
N ALA A 69 -8.03 -1.98 -9.05
CA ALA A 69 -8.96 -2.80 -9.82
C ALA A 69 -9.30 -4.12 -9.10
N ILE A 70 -8.36 -4.69 -8.34
CA ILE A 70 -8.62 -5.83 -7.44
C ILE A 70 -9.69 -5.44 -6.41
N LEU A 71 -9.48 -4.36 -5.66
CA LEU A 71 -10.42 -3.91 -4.63
C LEU A 71 -11.77 -3.46 -5.22
N ASP A 72 -11.79 -2.87 -6.42
CA ASP A 72 -13.02 -2.54 -7.15
C ASP A 72 -13.85 -3.80 -7.47
N LYS A 73 -13.19 -4.92 -7.83
CA LYS A 73 -13.87 -6.19 -8.13
C LYS A 73 -14.34 -6.92 -6.88
N LEU A 74 -13.60 -6.77 -5.79
CA LEU A 74 -13.98 -7.30 -4.47
C LEU A 74 -15.04 -6.45 -3.77
N LEU A 75 -15.35 -5.26 -4.29
CA LEU A 75 -16.23 -4.29 -3.65
C LEU A 75 -15.72 -3.92 -2.25
N ILE A 76 -14.46 -3.49 -2.17
CA ILE A 76 -13.82 -3.04 -0.93
C ILE A 76 -13.40 -1.57 -1.11
N GLY A 77 -14.20 -0.64 -0.59
CA GLY A 77 -13.93 0.81 -0.70
C GLY A 77 -13.71 1.55 0.61
N THR A 78 -13.74 0.86 1.74
CA THR A 78 -13.48 1.46 3.07
C THR A 78 -12.27 0.81 3.73
N PRO A 79 -11.47 1.58 4.49
CA PRO A 79 -10.30 1.05 5.21
C PRO A 79 -10.65 -0.14 6.11
N GLU A 80 -11.78 -0.08 6.82
CA GLU A 80 -12.23 -1.12 7.75
C GLU A 80 -12.51 -2.44 7.02
N ALA A 81 -13.22 -2.38 5.88
CA ALA A 81 -13.52 -3.57 5.09
C ALA A 81 -12.25 -4.17 4.46
N LEU A 82 -11.25 -3.34 4.14
CA LEU A 82 -9.96 -3.83 3.67
C LEU A 82 -9.22 -4.59 4.77
N VAL A 83 -9.21 -4.05 6.00
CA VAL A 83 -8.58 -4.71 7.15
C VAL A 83 -9.25 -6.05 7.45
N GLU A 84 -10.59 -6.07 7.57
CA GLU A 84 -11.36 -7.31 7.78
C GLU A 84 -11.10 -8.34 6.67
N HIS A 85 -11.02 -7.87 5.42
CA HIS A 85 -10.71 -8.74 4.29
C HIS A 85 -9.28 -9.31 4.38
N VAL A 86 -8.29 -8.49 4.72
CA VAL A 86 -6.90 -8.94 4.88
C VAL A 86 -6.81 -10.01 5.96
N GLU A 87 -7.46 -9.82 7.11
CA GLU A 87 -7.49 -10.82 8.19
C GLU A 87 -8.05 -12.17 7.71
N ALA A 88 -9.16 -12.12 6.99
CA ALA A 88 -9.87 -13.30 6.51
C ALA A 88 -9.17 -13.99 5.32
N CYS A 89 -8.44 -13.25 4.50
CA CYS A 89 -7.98 -13.69 3.18
C CYS A 89 -6.47 -13.68 2.98
N GLN A 90 -5.67 -13.19 3.92
CA GLN A 90 -4.20 -13.10 3.79
C GLN A 90 -3.53 -14.40 3.34
N THR A 91 -4.00 -15.57 3.76
CA THR A 91 -3.41 -16.85 3.35
C THR A 91 -3.78 -17.27 1.93
N ARG A 92 -4.73 -16.56 1.27
CA ARG A 92 -5.14 -16.81 -0.12
C ARG A 92 -4.14 -16.29 -1.14
N VAL A 93 -3.37 -15.25 -0.81
CA VAL A 93 -2.35 -14.69 -1.72
C VAL A 93 -1.09 -15.57 -1.82
N PHE A 94 -0.90 -16.50 -0.87
CA PHE A 94 0.19 -17.45 -0.89
C PHE A 94 0.04 -18.47 -2.03
N LYS A 95 1.17 -18.89 -2.58
CA LYS A 95 1.20 -19.90 -3.64
C LYS A 95 0.52 -21.20 -3.20
N ARG A 96 -0.24 -21.81 -4.10
CA ARG A 96 -0.78 -23.16 -3.94
C ARG A 96 -0.25 -24.07 -5.03
N MET A 97 -0.13 -25.35 -4.71
CA MET A 97 0.24 -26.37 -5.69
C MET A 97 -0.96 -27.30 -5.89
N LYS A 98 -1.22 -27.67 -7.15
CA LYS A 98 -2.24 -28.65 -7.47
C LYS A 98 -1.61 -30.04 -7.47
N LEU A 99 -2.09 -30.92 -6.61
CA LEU A 99 -1.72 -32.33 -6.58
C LEU A 99 -2.96 -33.17 -6.94
N GLY A 100 -3.07 -33.54 -8.22
CA GLY A 100 -4.28 -34.16 -8.76
C GLY A 100 -5.48 -33.22 -8.70
N ALA A 101 -6.55 -33.63 -8.00
CA ALA A 101 -7.75 -32.82 -7.80
C ALA A 101 -7.70 -31.91 -6.56
N LYS A 102 -6.65 -32.04 -5.72
CA LYS A 102 -6.53 -31.29 -4.46
C LYS A 102 -5.57 -30.11 -4.64
N GLU A 103 -5.95 -28.94 -4.14
CA GLU A 103 -5.01 -27.85 -3.89
C GLU A 103 -4.36 -28.07 -2.52
N ILE A 104 -3.03 -28.09 -2.50
CA ILE A 104 -2.26 -28.12 -1.27
C ILE A 104 -1.64 -26.74 -1.02
N PHE A 105 -1.63 -26.36 0.26
CA PHE A 105 -0.93 -25.18 0.73
C PHE A 105 0.57 -25.35 0.47
N VAL A 106 1.19 -24.36 -0.17
CA VAL A 106 2.66 -24.28 -0.23
C VAL A 106 3.08 -23.30 0.87
N PRO A 107 3.99 -23.70 1.77
CA PRO A 107 4.54 -22.77 2.76
C PRO A 107 5.10 -21.51 2.08
N PRO A 108 5.01 -20.34 2.75
CA PRO A 108 5.64 -19.10 2.29
C PRO A 108 7.08 -19.31 1.86
N GLY A 109 7.42 -18.93 0.61
CA GLY A 109 8.74 -19.20 0.03
C GLY A 109 9.55 -17.96 -0.27
N SER A 110 8.88 -16.82 -0.47
CA SER A 110 9.54 -15.53 -0.68
C SER A 110 9.61 -14.71 0.62
N PRO A 111 10.59 -13.78 0.76
CA PRO A 111 10.69 -12.92 1.94
C PRO A 111 9.39 -12.17 2.26
N ALA A 112 8.67 -11.68 1.25
CA ALA A 112 7.39 -10.99 1.44
C ALA A 112 6.26 -11.91 1.92
N GLU A 113 6.17 -13.15 1.42
CA GLU A 113 5.19 -14.12 1.89
C GLU A 113 5.50 -14.55 3.34
N ILE A 114 6.78 -14.73 3.68
CA ILE A 114 7.21 -15.10 5.03
C ILE A 114 6.84 -13.96 6.01
N LEU A 115 7.16 -12.71 5.68
CA LEU A 115 6.78 -11.56 6.51
C LEU A 115 5.26 -11.44 6.68
N LEU A 116 4.49 -11.60 5.60
CA LEU A 116 3.03 -11.57 5.71
C LEU A 116 2.53 -12.69 6.64
N ALA A 117 3.09 -13.89 6.54
CA ALA A 117 2.75 -15.01 7.43
C ALA A 117 3.16 -14.76 8.89
N GLU A 118 4.32 -14.14 9.13
CA GLU A 118 4.74 -13.77 10.48
C GLU A 118 3.81 -12.73 11.09
N LEU A 119 3.52 -11.64 10.37
CA LEU A 119 2.59 -10.60 10.82
C LEU A 119 1.17 -11.15 11.06
N ALA A 120 0.71 -12.01 10.16
CA ALA A 120 -0.58 -12.69 10.26
C ALA A 120 -0.67 -13.60 11.50
N GLY A 121 0.45 -14.22 11.87
CA GLY A 121 0.60 -15.15 12.97
C GLY A 121 0.88 -14.51 14.32
N LEU A 122 0.70 -13.19 14.47
CA LEU A 122 0.78 -12.51 15.77
C LEU A 122 -0.62 -12.33 16.39
N ASP A 123 -0.74 -12.54 17.70
CA ASP A 123 -1.92 -12.17 18.49
C ASP A 123 -1.87 -10.70 18.95
N ASP A 124 -2.94 -10.23 19.60
CA ASP A 124 -3.07 -8.84 20.08
C ASP A 124 -1.97 -8.43 21.09
N ALA A 125 -1.30 -9.39 21.73
CA ALA A 125 -0.20 -9.18 22.67
C ALA A 125 1.19 -9.39 22.03
N GLY A 126 1.26 -9.68 20.72
CA GLY A 126 2.49 -10.00 20.01
C GLY A 126 2.98 -11.44 20.22
N GLY A 127 2.16 -12.31 20.83
CA GLY A 127 2.38 -13.75 20.91
C GLY A 127 2.09 -14.45 19.59
N LYS A 128 2.54 -15.70 19.45
CA LYS A 128 2.31 -16.50 18.23
C LYS A 128 0.91 -17.10 18.25
N ARG A 129 0.17 -16.95 17.14
CA ARG A 129 -1.07 -17.65 16.85
C ARG A 129 -0.96 -18.46 15.56
N ASP A 130 -1.78 -19.50 15.45
CA ASP A 130 -1.91 -20.21 14.19
C ASP A 130 -2.50 -19.30 13.11
N LEU A 131 -1.98 -19.44 11.89
CA LEU A 131 -2.56 -18.78 10.74
C LEU A 131 -3.98 -19.28 10.52
N ALA A 132 -4.95 -18.38 10.56
CA ALA A 132 -6.32 -18.72 10.22
C ALA A 132 -6.37 -19.27 8.78
N TYR A 133 -7.01 -20.43 8.62
CA TYR A 133 -7.42 -20.88 7.29
C TYR A 133 -8.35 -19.84 6.69
N PRO A 134 -8.23 -19.55 5.39
CA PRO A 134 -8.98 -18.45 4.82
C PRO A 134 -10.48 -18.74 4.85
N LEU A 135 -11.28 -17.72 5.15
CA LEU A 135 -12.74 -17.86 5.20
C LEU A 135 -13.27 -18.45 3.89
N ALA A 136 -14.36 -19.21 3.96
CA ALA A 136 -15.08 -19.64 2.78
C ALA A 136 -15.47 -18.41 1.94
N LEU A 137 -15.34 -18.52 0.61
CA LEU A 137 -15.49 -17.41 -0.33
C LEU A 137 -16.86 -16.68 -0.23
N GLY A 138 -17.89 -17.33 0.29
CA GLY A 138 -19.21 -16.75 0.50
C GLY A 138 -19.38 -15.93 1.79
N ALA A 139 -18.37 -15.84 2.65
CA ALA A 139 -18.44 -15.17 3.95
C ALA A 139 -17.66 -13.83 3.99
N LEU A 140 -17.25 -13.30 2.83
CA LEU A 140 -16.42 -12.09 2.76
C LEU A 140 -17.26 -10.82 2.94
N PRO A 141 -16.77 -9.81 3.68
CA PRO A 141 -17.44 -8.53 3.80
C PRO A 141 -17.51 -7.84 2.44
N VAL A 142 -18.70 -7.34 2.08
CA VAL A 142 -18.94 -6.56 0.87
C VAL A 142 -19.15 -5.11 1.30
N ALA A 143 -18.21 -4.23 1.00
CA ALA A 143 -18.38 -2.79 1.22
C ALA A 143 -18.90 -2.14 -0.05
N GLY A 144 -20.15 -1.65 -0.03
CA GLY A 144 -20.85 -1.11 -1.20
C GLY A 144 -20.25 0.14 -1.87
N LYS A 145 -19.10 0.65 -1.41
CA LYS A 145 -18.37 1.76 -2.06
C LYS A 145 -17.14 1.22 -2.78
N LYS A 146 -16.80 1.83 -3.91
CA LYS A 146 -15.58 1.50 -4.66
C LYS A 146 -14.43 2.42 -4.23
N PRO A 147 -13.18 1.94 -4.21
CA PRO A 147 -12.01 2.78 -4.02
C PRO A 147 -11.91 3.83 -5.15
N VAL A 148 -11.35 4.99 -4.82
CA VAL A 148 -11.21 6.13 -5.73
C VAL A 148 -9.79 6.18 -6.29
N GLY A 149 -9.65 6.54 -7.56
CA GLY A 149 -8.34 6.81 -8.16
C GLY A 149 -8.06 8.30 -8.13
N TYR A 150 -6.81 8.67 -7.84
CA TYR A 150 -6.33 10.04 -7.87
C TYR A 150 -5.02 10.10 -8.66
N ALA A 151 -5.05 10.77 -9.80
CA ALA A 151 -3.86 11.04 -10.59
C ALA A 151 -3.25 12.39 -10.16
N LEU A 152 -1.98 12.37 -9.75
CA LEU A 152 -1.21 13.56 -9.44
C LEU A 152 -1.32 14.59 -10.55
N GLN A 153 -1.61 15.82 -10.14
CA GLN A 153 -1.72 16.97 -11.03
C GLN A 153 -0.55 17.94 -10.78
N PRO A 154 -0.11 18.71 -11.80
CA PRO A 154 0.92 19.74 -11.64
C PRO A 154 0.56 20.76 -10.55
N PRO A 155 1.50 21.19 -9.69
CA PRO A 155 1.28 22.13 -8.59
C PRO A 155 0.36 23.32 -8.96
N GLY A 156 -0.56 23.69 -8.07
CA GLY A 156 -1.47 24.84 -8.23
C GLY A 156 -2.75 24.65 -9.06
N THR A 157 -2.90 23.58 -9.86
CA THR A 157 -4.03 23.49 -10.84
C THR A 157 -4.98 22.28 -10.70
N GLY A 158 -4.80 21.44 -9.67
CA GLY A 158 -5.52 20.17 -9.51
C GLY A 158 -6.61 20.18 -8.43
N THR A 159 -7.54 19.24 -8.53
CA THR A 159 -8.52 18.93 -7.48
C THR A 159 -7.84 18.27 -6.27
N ALA A 160 -8.33 18.53 -5.06
CA ALA A 160 -7.83 17.85 -3.87
C ALA A 160 -8.21 16.34 -3.88
N PRO A 161 -7.31 15.43 -3.49
CA PRO A 161 -7.66 14.03 -3.31
C PRO A 161 -8.72 13.85 -2.21
N ALA A 162 -9.48 12.75 -2.28
CA ALA A 162 -10.47 12.43 -1.26
C ALA A 162 -9.79 12.15 0.10
N VAL A 163 -10.42 12.61 1.19
CA VAL A 163 -9.97 12.41 2.58
C VAL A 163 -10.88 11.45 3.37
N SER A 164 -11.64 10.63 2.64
CA SER A 164 -12.43 9.51 3.18
C SER A 164 -12.36 8.30 2.25
N GLY A 165 -12.35 7.08 2.80
CA GLY A 165 -12.35 5.84 2.02
C GLY A 165 -10.95 5.41 1.57
N ILE A 166 -10.86 4.59 0.53
CA ILE A 166 -9.57 4.17 -0.04
C ILE A 166 -9.26 4.98 -1.30
N VAL A 167 -8.08 5.58 -1.35
CA VAL A 167 -7.60 6.40 -2.49
C VAL A 167 -6.33 5.80 -3.06
N PHE A 168 -6.32 5.50 -4.35
CA PHE A 168 -5.13 5.04 -5.07
C PHE A 168 -4.49 6.20 -5.81
N VAL A 169 -3.26 6.56 -5.41
CA VAL A 169 -2.51 7.70 -5.93
C VAL A 169 -1.54 7.24 -7.02
N THR A 170 -1.72 7.78 -8.23
CA THR A 170 -0.87 7.52 -9.40
C THR A 170 -0.29 8.82 -9.96
N GLY A 171 0.61 8.71 -10.92
CA GLY A 171 1.17 9.83 -11.67
C GLY A 171 2.54 10.23 -11.17
N ASN A 172 3.11 11.20 -11.89
CA ASN A 172 4.46 11.67 -11.66
C ASN A 172 4.48 12.90 -10.76
N TYR A 173 5.56 13.06 -10.02
CA TYR A 173 5.83 14.28 -9.26
C TYR A 173 7.02 15.04 -9.83
N GLU A 174 7.01 16.36 -9.61
CA GLU A 174 8.15 17.18 -9.99
C GLU A 174 9.30 16.94 -9.01
N GLY A 175 10.46 16.64 -9.57
CA GLY A 175 11.69 16.39 -8.83
C GLY A 175 12.64 17.57 -8.85
N THR A 176 13.63 17.54 -7.96
CA THR A 176 14.76 18.47 -8.02
C THR A 176 15.58 18.23 -9.30
N VAL A 177 16.10 19.29 -9.91
CA VAL A 177 16.93 19.19 -11.13
C VAL A 177 18.07 18.19 -10.93
N GLY A 178 18.17 17.20 -11.83
CA GLY A 178 19.20 16.16 -11.79
C GLY A 178 18.95 15.03 -10.78
N SER A 179 17.84 15.05 -10.04
CA SER A 179 17.36 13.85 -9.33
C SER A 179 16.80 12.86 -10.35
N GLY A 180 17.08 11.56 -10.22
CA GLY A 180 16.92 10.60 -11.31
C GLY A 180 15.46 10.35 -11.77
N ASP A 181 15.25 9.28 -12.52
CA ASP A 181 13.96 9.02 -13.17
C ASP A 181 13.03 8.11 -12.36
N ASN A 182 13.56 7.38 -11.37
CA ASN A 182 12.77 6.40 -10.60
C ASN A 182 11.94 7.10 -9.53
N GLU A 183 10.61 6.97 -9.63
CA GLU A 183 9.68 7.58 -8.69
C GLU A 183 9.23 6.59 -7.61
N HIS A 184 9.08 7.10 -6.40
CA HIS A 184 8.75 6.29 -5.23
C HIS A 184 7.36 6.61 -4.69
N ALA A 185 6.66 5.57 -4.24
CA ALA A 185 5.30 5.62 -3.72
C ALA A 185 5.16 6.59 -2.54
N GLU A 186 6.14 6.61 -1.63
CA GLU A 186 6.18 7.52 -0.48
C GLU A 186 6.09 8.97 -0.95
N GLN A 187 6.87 9.32 -1.99
CA GLN A 187 6.95 10.67 -2.52
C GLN A 187 5.72 11.03 -3.37
N LYS A 188 5.07 10.06 -4.03
CA LYS A 188 3.76 10.27 -4.67
C LYS A 188 2.67 10.61 -3.64
N LEU A 189 2.63 9.87 -2.53
CA LEU A 189 1.69 10.13 -1.43
C LEU A 189 1.92 11.51 -0.81
N LEU A 190 3.19 11.89 -0.63
CA LEU A 190 3.55 13.22 -0.15
C LEU A 190 3.19 14.34 -1.15
N ALA A 191 3.42 14.14 -2.44
CA ALA A 191 3.01 15.08 -3.49
C ALA A 191 1.49 15.27 -3.52
N ALA A 192 0.71 14.20 -3.31
CA ALA A 192 -0.74 14.28 -3.20
C ALA A 192 -1.18 15.02 -1.93
N LEU A 193 -0.44 14.86 -0.83
CA LEU A 193 -0.76 15.50 0.46
C LEU A 193 -0.70 17.02 0.36
N SER A 194 0.18 17.56 -0.47
CA SER A 194 0.31 19.01 -0.70
C SER A 194 -0.97 19.68 -1.23
N ARG A 195 -1.95 18.89 -1.65
CA ARG A 195 -3.25 19.36 -2.16
C ARG A 195 -4.37 19.34 -1.14
N VAL A 196 -4.12 18.72 0.02
CA VAL A 196 -5.12 18.67 1.07
C VAL A 196 -5.00 19.95 1.89
N PRO A 197 -6.10 20.70 2.10
CA PRO A 197 -6.06 21.93 2.88
C PRO A 197 -5.51 21.69 4.30
N ASP A 198 -4.93 22.73 4.92
CA ASP A 198 -4.28 22.82 6.26
C ASP A 198 -5.08 22.26 7.46
N SER A 199 -6.26 21.71 7.22
CA SER A 199 -7.19 21.14 8.19
C SER A 199 -6.88 19.70 8.63
N VAL A 200 -5.87 19.00 8.10
CA VAL A 200 -5.50 17.61 8.51
C VAL A 200 -4.75 17.56 9.84
N ARG A 201 -5.40 17.17 10.96
CA ARG A 201 -4.93 17.42 12.35
C ARG A 201 -4.42 16.08 12.90
N GLY A 202 -3.12 15.93 13.16
CA GLY A 202 -2.58 14.73 13.78
C GLY A 202 -1.37 14.12 13.06
N THR A 203 -1.05 12.88 13.44
CA THR A 203 0.08 12.10 12.91
C THR A 203 -0.29 11.47 11.57
N LEU A 204 0.57 11.65 10.55
CA LEU A 204 0.45 10.99 9.26
C LEU A 204 1.39 9.79 9.22
N ALA A 205 0.89 8.65 9.67
CA ALA A 205 1.67 7.43 9.68
C ALA A 205 1.81 6.87 8.25
N LEU A 206 3.06 6.61 7.87
CA LEU A 206 3.43 5.98 6.61
C LEU A 206 3.77 4.51 6.89
N TYR A 207 3.11 3.61 6.18
CA TYR A 207 3.27 2.17 6.27
C TYR A 207 3.59 1.60 4.89
N GLY A 208 4.20 0.44 4.83
CA GLY A 208 4.61 -0.12 3.55
C GLY A 208 5.08 -1.55 3.63
N CYS A 209 5.20 -2.17 2.46
CA CYS A 209 5.77 -3.51 2.36
C CYS A 209 7.29 -3.54 2.51
N LYS A 210 7.94 -2.38 2.50
CA LYS A 210 9.36 -2.17 2.80
C LYS A 210 9.55 -0.83 3.50
N ARG A 211 10.69 -0.70 4.20
CA ARG A 211 11.12 0.57 4.78
C ARG A 211 11.48 1.57 3.68
N GLN A 212 11.13 2.83 3.90
CA GLN A 212 11.54 3.93 3.04
C GLN A 212 13.07 4.01 2.85
N CYS A 213 13.49 4.29 1.62
CA CYS A 213 14.90 4.51 1.30
C CYS A 213 15.42 5.83 1.88
N SER A 214 16.75 6.03 1.88
CA SER A 214 17.38 7.26 2.38
C SER A 214 16.93 8.54 1.65
N VAL A 215 16.65 8.44 0.34
CA VAL A 215 16.14 9.57 -0.46
C VAL A 215 14.74 9.96 -0.02
N CYS A 216 13.82 8.99 0.08
CA CYS A 216 12.46 9.23 0.57
C CYS A 216 12.49 9.76 2.01
N LYS A 217 13.33 9.17 2.89
CA LYS A 217 13.53 9.70 4.24
C LYS A 217 13.94 11.17 4.25
N SER A 218 14.95 11.55 3.46
CA SER A 218 15.42 12.92 3.36
C SER A 218 14.34 13.89 2.87
N VAL A 219 13.54 13.47 1.87
CA VAL A 219 12.40 14.25 1.35
C VAL A 219 11.35 14.46 2.44
N PHE A 220 10.98 13.42 3.18
CA PHE A 220 10.04 13.54 4.30
C PHE A 220 10.58 14.42 5.42
N ASP A 221 11.85 14.23 5.81
CA ASP A 221 12.50 15.05 6.85
C ASP A 221 12.50 16.55 6.46
N LYS A 222 12.57 16.88 5.16
CA LYS A 222 12.43 18.26 4.65
C LYS A 222 10.98 18.76 4.58
N ALA A 223 10.03 17.91 4.23
CA ALA A 223 8.62 18.31 4.07
C ALA A 223 7.91 18.46 5.42
N ILE A 224 8.22 17.61 6.39
CA ILE A 224 7.60 17.58 7.73
C ILE A 224 7.54 18.99 8.37
N PRO A 225 8.64 19.77 8.46
CA PRO A 225 8.59 21.10 9.05
C PRO A 225 7.71 22.10 8.30
N LYS A 226 7.60 21.98 6.97
CA LYS A 226 6.83 22.88 6.11
C LYS A 226 5.33 22.62 6.17
N VAL A 227 4.94 21.37 6.35
CA VAL A 227 3.55 21.04 6.67
C VAL A 227 3.22 21.39 8.13
N ALA A 228 4.24 21.43 8.99
CA ALA A 228 4.06 21.71 10.42
C ALA A 228 3.95 23.18 10.79
N SER A 229 4.53 24.09 10.01
CA SER A 229 4.61 25.53 10.30
C SER A 229 3.26 26.25 10.36
N SER A 230 2.18 25.63 9.85
CA SER A 230 0.82 26.16 9.88
C SER A 230 -0.15 25.34 10.76
N TYR A 231 0.32 24.73 11.87
CA TYR A 231 -0.47 24.10 12.98
C TYR A 231 -0.47 22.55 13.12
N ARG A 232 0.53 21.75 12.74
CA ARG A 232 0.52 20.28 13.04
C ARG A 232 1.87 19.55 13.05
N TYR A 233 2.05 18.59 13.96
CA TYR A 233 3.20 17.67 13.95
C TYR A 233 3.03 16.54 12.93
N LEU A 234 3.78 16.61 11.84
CA LEU A 234 3.93 15.51 10.89
C LEU A 234 4.99 14.54 11.44
N ASN A 235 4.61 13.71 12.40
CA ASN A 235 5.45 12.56 12.78
C ASN A 235 5.24 11.45 11.73
N CYS A 236 5.86 11.55 10.56
CA CYS A 236 6.11 10.36 9.76
C CYS A 236 7.19 9.54 10.46
N ARG A 237 6.77 8.75 11.46
CA ARG A 237 7.62 7.66 11.94
C ARG A 237 7.57 6.58 10.89
N ALA A 238 8.60 6.58 10.06
CA ALA A 238 8.90 5.47 9.20
C ALA A 238 9.09 4.24 10.07
N HIS A 239 8.14 3.32 10.01
CA HIS A 239 8.30 1.91 10.37
C HIS A 239 9.09 1.66 11.67
N ASP A 240 8.54 2.02 12.84
CA ASP A 240 9.02 1.45 14.12
C ASP A 240 8.53 -0.02 14.27
N ASP A 241 8.47 -0.79 13.17
CA ASP A 241 8.17 -2.23 13.19
C ASP A 241 9.46 -2.99 12.81
N PRO A 242 10.24 -3.45 13.81
CA PRO A 242 11.50 -4.17 13.60
C PRO A 242 11.33 -5.42 12.72
N ALA A 243 10.12 -5.98 12.66
CA ALA A 243 9.86 -7.15 11.81
C ALA A 243 10.11 -6.84 10.34
N ILE A 244 9.90 -5.59 9.88
CA ILE A 244 10.10 -5.17 8.48
C ILE A 244 11.56 -4.90 8.15
N GLU A 245 12.38 -4.56 9.15
CA GLU A 245 13.81 -4.30 8.95
C GLU A 245 14.53 -5.53 8.39
N ASN A 246 14.14 -6.73 8.83
CA ASN A 246 14.74 -7.98 8.39
C ASN A 246 14.50 -8.30 6.90
N TYR A 247 13.53 -7.64 6.26
CA TYR A 247 13.13 -7.93 4.88
C TYR A 247 13.67 -6.91 3.86
N GLN A 248 14.57 -6.02 4.29
CA GLN A 248 15.26 -5.01 3.48
C GLN A 248 16.35 -5.55 2.54
N ALA A 249 16.49 -6.87 2.40
CA ALA A 249 17.61 -7.49 1.68
C ALA A 249 17.70 -7.16 0.17
N GLN A 250 16.79 -6.34 -0.37
CA GLN A 250 16.90 -5.81 -1.73
C GLN A 250 17.51 -4.41 -1.69
N ALA A 251 18.64 -4.24 -2.39
CA ALA A 251 19.24 -2.93 -2.59
C ALA A 251 18.20 -1.96 -3.17
N HIS A 252 18.08 -0.77 -2.56
CA HIS A 252 17.25 0.28 -3.14
C HIS A 252 17.74 0.61 -4.56
N PRO A 253 16.84 0.77 -5.53
CA PRO A 253 17.22 1.15 -6.89
C PRO A 253 18.01 2.47 -6.87
N SER A 254 19.01 2.60 -7.74
CA SER A 254 19.71 3.87 -7.95
C SER A 254 18.84 4.83 -8.79
N GLY A 255 19.23 6.11 -8.85
CA GLY A 255 18.53 7.08 -9.70
C GLY A 255 17.12 7.45 -9.22
N ILE A 256 16.90 7.47 -7.90
CA ILE A 256 15.61 7.86 -7.31
C ILE A 256 15.41 9.37 -7.48
N LYS A 257 14.26 9.75 -8.05
CA LYS A 257 13.80 11.13 -8.12
C LYS A 257 13.45 11.63 -6.73
N ALA A 258 13.97 12.80 -6.37
CA ALA A 258 13.65 13.47 -5.11
C ALA A 258 12.65 14.58 -5.37
N LEU A 259 11.46 14.49 -4.77
CA LEU A 259 10.38 15.47 -4.82
C LEU A 259 10.91 16.86 -4.51
N ASP A 260 10.52 17.84 -5.33
CA ASP A 260 10.78 19.25 -5.06
C ASP A 260 9.88 19.75 -3.91
N VAL A 261 10.32 19.51 -2.67
CA VAL A 261 9.55 19.84 -1.46
C VAL A 261 9.17 21.33 -1.41
N ASP A 262 10.05 22.23 -1.84
CA ASP A 262 9.80 23.67 -1.80
C ASP A 262 8.67 24.07 -2.74
N ARG A 263 8.57 23.40 -3.89
CA ARG A 263 7.49 23.63 -4.84
C ARG A 263 6.14 23.12 -4.35
N TYR A 264 6.10 21.94 -3.72
CA TYR A 264 4.85 21.35 -3.23
C TYR A 264 4.39 21.96 -1.91
N PHE A 265 5.33 22.41 -1.07
CA PHE A 265 5.09 23.00 0.24
C PHE A 265 5.86 24.33 0.37
N PRO A 266 5.37 25.40 -0.31
CA PRO A 266 5.94 26.73 -0.17
C PRO A 266 5.78 27.24 1.27
N ALA A 267 6.74 28.05 1.71
CA ALA A 267 6.78 28.61 3.07
C ALA A 267 5.65 29.62 3.35
#